data_AF-A0A1M7IL19-F1
#
_entry.id   AF-A0A1M7IL19-F1
#
_cell.length_a   1.000
_cell.length_b   1.000
_cell.length_c   1.000
_cell.angle_alpha   90.00
_cell.angle_beta   90.00
_cell.angle_gamma   90.00
#
_symmetry.space_group_name_H-M   'P 1'
#
loop_
_entity.id
_entity.type
_entity.pdbx_description
1 polymer ?
#
loop_
_entity_poly.entity_id
_entity_poly.type
_entity_poly.pdbx_seq_one_letter_code
_entity_poly.pdbx_strand_id
1 'polypeptide(L)'
;MKLKRCISAALSAVIIAGAFPSVDIFTGSAGGTQASEFTIATSAGITYHKYSDHVELSNAAVSGDISVPSQIAGIPVTIIGDNAFAGREVTSVSLPESVAEIGKYAFKDCRKLEKIVINNKNCTVFDSGDTICNSAGSGSTAAVYSGKIVGYDNSPAAVYAAGYKYRFESLSASSAVTTSTASKTTTTTTTSKTTSSTSKPTTTTSKTTTTTSTTTTSTTTTTTRTAVQGKPVFKLSHTEVCKSMAPNRKEQLTITVEGAENLYSETVLYVYFDSRLKIGEATAGQAISQLTWGQALGDTKDFIVLTTGGAADTGKDGLMWTVDVTLPADCKVGDIFTYEIGKSKYGKIQPLFTNFANDDKGKAMTKYAFSEGLDKGEIKIIEDPPYEMGDINNDKLVDSVDASMLLKEYATVSIGKTSTFKDARQAIAADVNNDGKADAVDASAILAFYAFNSSSDKKADFAEFMKTRNKAQ
;
A
#
# COMPACT_ATOMS: atom_id res chain seq x y z
N MET A 1 -3.37 -25.86 19.87
CA MET A 1 -2.20 -25.10 20.36
C MET A 1 -0.92 -25.85 20.00
N LYS A 2 -0.10 -25.27 19.12
CA LYS A 2 1.37 -25.41 18.95
C LYS A 2 1.71 -24.98 17.52
N LEU A 3 2.02 -23.70 17.37
CA LEU A 3 2.53 -23.10 16.14
C LEU A 3 3.98 -23.58 15.96
N LYS A 4 4.20 -24.49 15.01
CA LYS A 4 5.55 -24.98 14.67
C LYS A 4 6.16 -24.09 13.58
N ARG A 5 7.31 -23.53 13.95
CA ARG A 5 8.42 -23.00 13.14
C ARG A 5 8.47 -23.54 11.70
N CYS A 6 8.42 -22.63 10.72
CA CYS A 6 8.96 -22.78 9.37
C CYS A 6 9.21 -21.39 8.77
N ILE A 7 10.28 -20.70 9.17
CA ILE A 7 10.91 -19.68 8.33
C ILE A 7 12.42 -19.87 8.48
N SER A 8 13.01 -20.56 7.52
CA SER A 8 14.45 -20.54 7.28
C SER A 8 14.67 -20.65 5.78
N ALA A 9 15.60 -19.83 5.30
CA ALA A 9 16.26 -19.87 3.99
C ALA A 9 15.54 -19.23 2.79
N ALA A 10 16.08 -18.08 2.38
CA ALA A 10 16.19 -17.47 1.04
C ALA A 10 15.93 -15.96 1.16
N LEU A 11 16.76 -15.01 0.72
CA LEU A 11 17.96 -15.06 -0.11
C LEU A 11 18.81 -13.83 0.26
N SER A 12 20.10 -14.06 0.45
CA SER A 12 21.13 -13.02 0.52
C SER A 12 21.54 -12.61 -0.90
N ALA A 13 21.91 -11.33 -1.05
CA ALA A 13 22.63 -10.71 -2.17
C ALA A 13 21.92 -10.69 -3.54
N VAL A 14 21.62 -9.48 -4.02
CA VAL A 14 21.52 -9.19 -5.45
C VAL A 14 22.51 -8.07 -5.79
N ILE A 15 23.37 -8.42 -6.75
CA ILE A 15 24.45 -7.64 -7.34
C ILE A 15 23.85 -6.53 -8.22
N ILE A 16 24.30 -5.29 -8.03
CA ILE A 16 24.00 -4.17 -8.93
C ILE A 16 25.05 -4.16 -10.05
N ALA A 17 24.58 -4.23 -11.30
CA ALA A 17 25.35 -3.82 -12.48
C ALA A 17 24.49 -2.85 -13.31
N GLY A 18 24.98 -1.62 -13.47
CA GLY A 18 24.37 -0.57 -14.30
C GLY A 18 24.73 0.83 -13.79
N ALA A 19 25.43 1.61 -14.61
CA ALA A 19 26.28 2.73 -14.22
C ALA A 19 25.58 4.10 -13.93
N PHE A 20 26.32 4.93 -13.16
CA PHE A 20 26.24 6.39 -12.87
C PHE A 20 25.40 6.87 -11.66
N PRO A 21 25.82 7.94 -10.94
CA PRO A 21 27.03 8.12 -10.13
C PRO A 21 26.75 8.20 -8.60
N SER A 22 27.62 7.54 -7.84
CA SER A 22 28.01 7.71 -6.42
C SER A 22 27.03 8.27 -5.38
N VAL A 23 26.37 7.38 -4.64
CA VAL A 23 26.19 7.52 -3.18
C VAL A 23 26.83 6.29 -2.54
N ASP A 24 27.86 6.49 -1.73
CA ASP A 24 28.60 5.41 -1.07
C ASP A 24 27.68 4.63 -0.13
N ILE A 25 27.36 3.38 -0.50
CA ILE A 25 26.84 2.38 0.42
C ILE A 25 28.05 1.61 0.94
N PHE A 26 28.53 1.95 2.14
CA PHE A 26 29.54 1.14 2.82
C PHE A 26 28.84 0.11 3.71
N THR A 27 29.04 -1.16 3.38
CA THR A 27 28.64 -2.30 4.21
C THR A 27 29.51 -2.35 5.46
N GLY A 28 28.91 -2.15 6.64
CA GLY A 28 29.55 -2.39 7.93
C GLY A 28 28.99 -3.65 8.58
N SER A 29 29.80 -4.71 8.63
CA SER A 29 29.63 -5.79 9.61
C SER A 29 30.22 -5.32 10.93
N ALA A 30 29.44 -5.36 12.01
CA ALA A 30 29.97 -5.35 13.37
C ALA A 30 29.11 -6.29 14.22
N GLY A 31 29.76 -7.32 14.76
CA GLY A 31 29.11 -8.40 15.48
C GLY A 31 28.67 -8.05 16.88
N GLY A 32 27.89 -8.98 17.45
CA GLY A 32 27.70 -9.13 18.88
C GLY A 32 26.34 -8.70 19.41
N THR A 33 25.64 -9.68 20.00
CA THR A 33 24.39 -9.60 20.79
C THR A 33 23.11 -9.66 19.97
N GLN A 34 22.20 -10.56 20.37
CA GLN A 34 20.95 -10.89 19.68
C GLN A 34 20.23 -9.63 19.20
N ALA A 35 20.22 -9.43 17.87
CA ALA A 35 19.43 -8.37 17.27
C ALA A 35 17.95 -8.72 17.45
N SER A 36 17.30 -8.08 18.41
CA SER A 36 15.87 -7.81 18.32
C SER A 36 15.58 -7.30 16.91
N GLU A 37 14.68 -7.92 16.17
CA GLU A 37 14.34 -7.46 14.83
C GLU A 37 13.80 -6.02 14.92
N PHE A 38 14.49 -5.07 14.27
CA PHE A 38 14.05 -3.69 14.16
C PHE A 38 14.15 -3.21 12.72
N THR A 39 13.26 -2.29 12.34
CA THR A 39 13.35 -1.58 11.06
C THR A 39 13.92 -0.20 11.28
N ILE A 40 14.84 0.24 10.42
CA ILE A 40 15.42 1.59 10.46
C ILE A 40 14.61 2.51 9.55
N ALA A 41 14.20 3.67 10.06
CA ALA A 41 13.55 4.71 9.28
C ALA A 41 14.23 6.06 9.54
N THR A 42 14.49 6.86 8.51
CA THR A 42 15.01 8.23 8.66
C THR A 42 14.00 9.23 8.11
N SER A 43 13.58 10.20 8.92
CA SER A 43 12.65 11.27 8.53
C SER A 43 13.19 12.62 8.98
N ALA A 44 13.21 13.60 8.06
CA ALA A 44 13.73 14.95 8.31
C ALA A 44 15.11 15.00 8.99
N GLY A 45 16.00 14.04 8.66
CA GLY A 45 17.33 13.91 9.25
C GLY A 45 17.38 13.13 10.57
N ILE A 46 16.25 12.65 11.09
CA ILE A 46 16.17 11.85 12.32
C ILE A 46 15.97 10.37 11.99
N THR A 47 16.87 9.52 12.46
CA THR A 47 16.82 8.06 12.36
C THR A 47 16.14 7.45 13.59
N TYR A 48 15.25 6.51 13.32
CA TYR A 48 14.49 5.74 14.29
C TYR A 48 14.71 4.25 14.07
N HIS A 49 14.86 3.50 15.16
CA HIS A 49 14.76 2.05 15.18
C HIS A 49 13.38 1.67 15.70
N LYS A 50 12.57 1.05 14.85
CA LYS A 50 11.21 0.60 15.19
C LYS A 50 11.24 -0.88 15.51
N TYR A 51 10.90 -1.20 16.75
CA TYR A 51 10.64 -2.55 17.24
C TYR A 51 9.13 -2.87 17.18
N SER A 52 8.74 -4.09 17.53
CA SER A 52 7.33 -4.50 17.49
C SER A 52 6.43 -3.76 18.49
N ASP A 53 7.00 -3.26 19.58
CA ASP A 53 6.28 -2.68 20.71
C ASP A 53 6.69 -1.23 21.03
N HIS A 54 7.85 -0.78 20.54
CA HIS A 54 8.35 0.56 20.78
C HIS A 54 9.23 1.10 19.65
N VAL A 55 9.45 2.41 19.66
CA VAL A 55 10.38 3.11 18.75
C VAL A 55 11.45 3.82 19.57
N GLU A 56 12.69 3.67 19.12
CA GLU A 56 13.87 4.41 19.59
C GLU A 56 14.28 5.44 18.54
N LEU A 57 14.55 6.68 18.96
CA LEU A 57 15.21 7.69 18.14
C LEU A 57 16.73 7.52 18.30
N SER A 58 17.40 6.92 17.32
CA SER A 58 18.79 6.48 17.45
C SER A 58 19.84 7.47 16.93
N ASN A 59 19.47 8.38 16.03
CA ASN A 59 20.36 9.42 15.52
C ASN A 59 19.56 10.61 14.96
N ALA A 60 20.11 11.81 14.99
CA ALA A 60 19.44 13.01 14.51
C ALA A 60 20.44 13.96 13.85
N ALA A 61 20.54 13.94 12.52
CA ALA A 61 21.29 14.89 11.73
C ALA A 61 20.49 16.18 11.45
N VAL A 62 20.11 16.90 12.51
CA VAL A 62 19.21 18.06 12.47
C VAL A 62 19.78 19.29 13.19
N SER A 63 19.20 20.46 12.93
CA SER A 63 19.50 21.73 13.61
C SER A 63 18.23 22.54 13.84
N GLY A 64 18.29 23.52 14.75
CA GLY A 64 17.15 24.37 15.11
C GLY A 64 16.20 23.72 16.12
N ASP A 65 14.93 24.12 16.08
CA ASP A 65 13.90 23.66 17.01
C ASP A 65 13.30 22.33 16.57
N ILE A 66 13.35 21.33 17.45
CA ILE A 66 12.92 19.97 17.18
C ILE A 66 11.73 19.62 18.08
N SER A 67 10.65 19.13 17.48
CA SER A 67 9.56 18.47 18.20
C SER A 67 9.58 16.99 17.86
N VAL A 68 9.88 16.14 18.84
CA VAL A 68 9.87 14.69 18.66
C VAL A 68 8.42 14.21 18.60
N PRO A 69 8.02 13.42 17.59
CA PRO A 69 6.67 12.87 17.51
C PRO A 69 6.45 11.82 18.61
N SER A 70 5.22 11.71 19.11
CA SER A 70 4.86 10.74 20.16
C SER A 70 4.79 9.29 19.66
N GLN A 71 4.62 9.09 18.36
CA GLN A 71 4.53 7.78 17.73
C GLN A 71 5.14 7.82 16.33
N ILE A 72 5.67 6.69 15.88
CA ILE A 72 6.05 6.44 14.48
C ILE A 72 5.28 5.19 14.03
N ALA A 73 4.51 5.29 12.95
CA ALA A 73 3.67 4.21 12.44
C ALA A 73 2.74 3.57 13.52
N GLY A 74 2.17 4.42 14.39
CA GLY A 74 1.30 3.99 15.50
C GLY A 74 2.00 3.32 16.68
N ILE A 75 3.32 3.12 16.63
CA ILE A 75 4.13 2.59 17.72
C ILE A 75 4.74 3.76 18.50
N PRO A 76 4.64 3.80 19.84
CA PRO A 76 5.12 4.92 20.64
C PRO A 76 6.63 5.10 20.56
N VAL A 77 7.08 6.35 20.38
CA VAL A 77 8.48 6.73 20.59
C VAL A 77 8.70 6.78 22.08
N THR A 78 9.43 5.79 22.60
CA THR A 78 9.65 5.62 24.04
C THR A 78 11.09 5.91 24.45
N ILE A 79 12.04 5.85 23.52
CA ILE A 79 13.47 5.99 23.82
C ILE A 79 14.10 7.07 22.93
N ILE A 80 14.84 7.99 23.54
CA ILE A 80 15.88 8.76 22.84
C ILE A 80 17.19 8.01 23.04
N GLY A 81 17.70 7.41 21.98
CA GLY A 81 18.83 6.50 22.01
C GLY A 81 20.14 7.17 22.39
N ASP A 82 21.15 6.33 22.62
CA ASP A 82 22.49 6.77 22.97
C ASP A 82 23.07 7.68 21.88
N ASN A 83 23.62 8.82 22.28
CA ASN A 83 24.22 9.82 21.37
C ASN A 83 23.28 10.36 20.27
N ALA A 84 21.96 10.19 20.38
CA ALA A 84 21.05 10.48 19.28
C ALA A 84 21.15 11.90 18.71
N PHE A 85 21.34 12.92 19.57
CA PHE A 85 21.55 14.31 19.19
C PHE A 85 22.98 14.80 19.46
N ALA A 86 23.94 13.89 19.67
CA ALA A 86 25.30 14.28 20.04
C ALA A 86 25.95 15.19 18.97
N GLY A 87 26.49 16.31 19.42
CA GLY A 87 27.17 17.32 18.61
C GLY A 87 26.25 18.12 17.69
N ARG A 88 24.92 18.06 17.86
CA ARG A 88 23.98 18.71 16.94
C ARG A 88 23.70 20.17 17.30
N GLU A 89 23.41 20.95 16.26
CA GLU A 89 23.09 22.37 16.36
C GLU A 89 21.59 22.63 16.64
N VAL A 90 21.00 21.83 17.52
CA VAL A 90 19.60 22.01 17.96
C VAL A 90 19.50 23.16 18.96
N THR A 91 18.47 23.98 18.86
CA THR A 91 18.22 25.15 19.73
C THR A 91 17.22 24.84 20.83
N SER A 92 16.13 24.14 20.49
CA SER A 92 15.23 23.58 21.47
C SER A 92 14.71 22.20 21.07
N VAL A 93 14.44 21.34 22.05
CA VAL A 93 13.91 19.99 21.81
C VAL A 93 12.68 19.78 22.69
N SER A 94 11.56 19.39 22.08
CA SER A 94 10.33 19.02 22.80
C SER A 94 10.11 17.52 22.70
N LEU A 95 10.15 16.83 23.84
CA LEU A 95 9.91 15.41 23.96
C LEU A 95 8.46 15.15 24.43
N PRO A 96 7.71 14.28 23.74
CA PRO A 96 6.31 14.00 24.06
C PRO A 96 6.15 13.13 25.31
N GLU A 97 4.90 12.97 25.78
CA GLU A 97 4.58 12.14 26.95
C GLU A 97 4.92 10.66 26.78
N SER A 98 5.08 10.17 25.54
CA SER A 98 5.41 8.78 25.25
C SER A 98 6.85 8.40 25.56
N VAL A 99 7.78 9.38 25.57
CA VAL A 99 9.20 9.13 25.77
C VAL A 99 9.44 8.77 27.23
N ALA A 100 9.77 7.51 27.48
CA ALA A 100 10.04 6.95 28.80
C ALA A 100 11.51 7.08 29.19
N GLU A 101 12.44 7.12 28.23
CA GLU A 101 13.88 7.07 28.50
C GLU A 101 14.70 8.01 27.60
N ILE A 102 15.68 8.69 28.20
CA ILE A 102 16.75 9.41 27.52
C ILE A 102 18.06 8.69 27.81
N GLY A 103 18.63 8.10 26.76
CA GLY A 103 19.84 7.29 26.78
C GLY A 103 21.11 8.09 27.03
N LYS A 104 22.21 7.35 27.12
CA LYS A 104 23.52 7.87 27.48
C LYS A 104 24.01 8.87 26.43
N TYR A 105 24.43 10.05 26.88
CA TYR A 105 25.00 11.09 26.01
C TYR A 105 24.07 11.58 24.90
N ALA A 106 22.75 11.38 25.04
CA ALA A 106 21.76 11.69 24.01
C ALA A 106 21.90 13.12 23.45
N PHE A 107 22.19 14.12 24.27
CA PHE A 107 22.38 15.53 23.88
C PHE A 107 23.76 16.05 24.25
N LYS A 108 24.80 15.20 24.12
CA LYS A 108 26.18 15.58 24.41
C LYS A 108 26.70 16.61 23.41
N ASP A 109 27.38 17.65 23.89
CA ASP A 109 27.99 18.70 23.06
C ASP A 109 27.01 19.41 22.10
N CYS A 110 25.73 19.52 22.47
CA CYS A 110 24.74 20.31 21.73
C CYS A 110 24.95 21.82 21.99
N ARG A 111 25.91 22.44 21.33
CA ARG A 111 26.41 23.80 21.63
C ARG A 111 25.37 24.91 21.60
N LYS A 112 24.29 24.75 20.83
CA LYS A 112 23.20 25.74 20.68
C LYS A 112 21.96 25.41 21.50
N LEU A 113 21.94 24.30 22.24
CA LEU A 113 20.75 23.85 22.95
C LEU A 113 20.44 24.74 24.15
N GLU A 114 19.40 25.53 24.04
CA GLU A 114 18.96 26.47 25.08
C GLU A 114 17.82 25.90 25.94
N LYS A 115 17.05 24.94 25.39
CA LYS A 115 15.85 24.42 26.05
C LYS A 115 15.56 22.97 25.66
N ILE A 116 15.33 22.11 26.65
CA ILE A 116 14.72 20.79 26.45
C ILE A 116 13.44 20.67 27.28
N VAL A 117 12.35 20.24 26.66
CA VAL A 117 11.05 20.04 27.31
C VAL A 117 10.77 18.54 27.38
N ILE A 118 10.52 18.03 28.59
CA ILE A 118 10.25 16.62 28.86
C ILE A 118 8.82 16.51 29.37
N ASN A 119 7.89 16.15 28.48
CA ASN A 119 6.45 16.10 28.81
C ASN A 119 6.02 14.79 29.49
N ASN A 120 6.91 13.81 29.65
CA ASN A 120 6.60 12.62 30.46
C ASN A 120 7.11 12.81 31.89
N LYS A 121 6.20 12.82 32.86
CA LYS A 121 6.51 12.93 34.31
C LYS A 121 7.44 11.83 34.81
N ASN A 122 7.41 10.65 34.19
CA ASN A 122 8.18 9.47 34.61
C ASN A 122 9.39 9.20 33.72
N CYS A 123 9.77 10.12 32.82
CA CYS A 123 10.91 9.93 31.93
C CYS A 123 12.22 9.86 32.72
N THR A 124 12.97 8.77 32.58
CA THR A 124 14.30 8.62 33.17
C THR A 124 15.36 9.21 32.26
N VAL A 125 16.29 9.95 32.84
CA VAL A 125 17.47 10.50 32.14
C VAL A 125 18.69 9.75 32.62
N PHE A 126 19.54 9.26 31.70
CA PHE A 126 20.78 8.61 32.07
C PHE A 126 21.63 9.53 32.96
N ASP A 127 21.98 9.06 34.16
CA ASP A 127 22.64 9.84 35.23
C ASP A 127 24.12 10.14 34.90
N SER A 128 24.33 11.08 34.00
CA SER A 128 25.62 11.67 33.65
C SER A 128 25.43 13.13 33.25
N GLY A 129 26.30 14.02 33.72
CA GLY A 129 26.27 15.43 33.33
C GLY A 129 26.45 15.64 31.83
N ASP A 130 27.05 14.67 31.13
CA ASP A 130 27.25 14.68 29.68
C ASP A 130 26.00 14.26 28.88
N THR A 131 24.95 13.76 29.54
CA THR A 131 23.71 13.34 28.86
C THR A 131 23.00 14.51 28.20
N ILE A 132 22.96 15.66 28.87
CA ILE A 132 22.42 16.93 28.36
C ILE A 132 23.45 18.03 28.66
N CYS A 133 24.26 18.41 27.68
CA CYS A 133 25.28 19.44 27.86
C CYS A 133 25.57 20.22 26.56
N ASN A 134 25.96 21.50 26.71
CA ASN A 134 26.48 22.29 25.60
C ASN A 134 27.99 22.04 25.41
N SER A 135 28.67 21.63 26.49
CA SER A 135 30.07 21.25 26.50
C SER A 135 30.25 20.06 27.44
N ALA A 136 30.71 18.93 26.89
CA ALA A 136 31.04 17.74 27.66
C ALA A 136 32.21 17.98 28.60
N GLY A 137 32.24 17.23 29.70
CA GLY A 137 33.37 17.20 30.61
C GLY A 137 34.62 16.60 29.96
N SER A 138 35.80 17.07 30.35
CA SER A 138 37.08 16.43 30.00
C SER A 138 38.02 16.45 31.19
N GLY A 139 38.59 15.28 31.52
CA GLY A 139 39.47 15.13 32.68
C GLY A 139 38.77 15.51 34.00
N SER A 140 39.24 16.56 34.66
CA SER A 140 38.67 17.11 35.91
C SER A 140 37.58 18.16 35.71
N THR A 141 37.26 18.52 34.46
CA THR A 141 36.25 19.55 34.15
C THR A 141 34.88 18.91 34.06
N ALA A 142 33.91 19.40 34.85
CA ALA A 142 32.52 18.96 34.77
C ALA A 142 31.85 19.41 33.47
N ALA A 143 30.88 18.62 33.01
CA ALA A 143 30.00 19.02 31.91
C ALA A 143 29.26 20.32 32.24
N VAL A 144 28.98 21.13 31.21
CA VAL A 144 28.26 22.40 31.35
C VAL A 144 27.04 22.41 30.44
N TYR A 145 25.90 22.74 31.03
CA TYR A 145 24.67 23.07 30.33
C TYR A 145 24.18 24.46 30.79
N SER A 146 24.14 25.42 29.88
CA SER A 146 23.70 26.80 30.14
C SER A 146 22.21 27.02 29.85
N GLY A 147 21.59 26.07 29.15
CA GLY A 147 20.16 26.06 28.85
C GLY A 147 19.28 25.70 30.04
N LYS A 148 17.99 25.44 29.76
CA LYS A 148 16.99 25.06 30.76
C LYS A 148 16.32 23.72 30.42
N ILE A 149 16.13 22.90 31.43
CA ILE A 149 15.31 21.69 31.38
C ILE A 149 13.92 22.06 31.87
N VAL A 150 12.90 21.78 31.08
CA VAL A 150 11.49 22.02 31.41
C VAL A 150 10.81 20.67 31.63
N GLY A 151 10.22 20.43 32.80
CA GLY A 151 9.63 19.14 33.16
C GLY A 151 8.73 19.23 34.38
N TYR A 152 8.10 18.13 34.80
CA TYR A 152 7.24 18.13 35.99
C TYR A 152 8.05 18.18 37.29
N ASP A 153 7.54 18.87 38.32
CA ASP A 153 8.12 18.81 39.67
C ASP A 153 8.17 17.38 40.20
N ASN A 154 9.22 17.07 40.97
CA ASN A 154 9.48 15.74 41.54
C ASN A 154 9.60 14.62 40.49
N SER A 155 9.85 14.95 39.22
CA SER A 155 10.15 13.96 38.17
C SER A 155 11.64 13.54 38.19
N PRO A 156 12.01 12.41 37.56
CA PRO A 156 13.41 12.05 37.39
C PRO A 156 14.20 13.13 36.63
N ALA A 157 13.58 13.85 35.69
CA ALA A 157 14.19 14.99 35.01
C ALA A 157 14.51 16.16 35.97
N ALA A 158 13.63 16.45 36.94
CA ALA A 158 13.87 17.46 37.98
C ALA A 158 15.03 17.04 38.90
N VAL A 159 15.08 15.75 39.27
CA VAL A 159 16.16 15.17 40.08
C VAL A 159 17.50 15.27 39.34
N TYR A 160 17.53 14.87 38.06
CA TYR A 160 18.71 14.98 37.20
C TYR A 160 19.22 16.42 37.10
N ALA A 161 18.33 17.38 36.83
CA ALA A 161 18.70 18.79 36.74
C ALA A 161 19.28 19.31 38.06
N ALA A 162 18.68 18.96 39.19
CA ALA A 162 19.18 19.35 40.52
C ALA A 162 20.56 18.73 40.83
N GLY A 163 20.78 17.45 40.49
CA GLY A 163 22.04 16.75 40.72
C GLY A 163 23.23 17.40 40.04
N TYR A 164 23.04 17.88 38.80
CA TYR A 164 24.08 18.56 38.02
C TYR A 164 24.02 20.10 38.09
N LYS A 165 23.13 20.66 38.93
CA LYS A 165 22.92 22.11 39.10
C LYS A 165 22.52 22.82 37.80
N TYR A 166 21.81 22.13 36.93
CA TYR A 166 21.24 22.69 35.70
C TYR A 166 19.96 23.45 35.99
N ARG A 167 19.65 24.45 35.16
CA ARG A 167 18.42 25.25 35.32
C ARG A 167 17.20 24.39 35.02
N PHE A 168 16.23 24.38 35.94
CA PHE A 168 14.98 23.65 35.80
C PHE A 168 13.77 24.59 35.86
N GLU A 169 12.77 24.34 35.03
CA GLU A 169 11.49 25.05 35.01
C GLU A 169 10.33 24.03 35.09
N SER A 170 9.41 24.24 36.03
CA SER A 170 8.31 23.31 36.27
C SER A 170 7.18 23.45 35.24
N LEU A 171 6.73 22.32 34.70
CA LEU A 171 5.45 22.14 34.02
C LEU A 171 4.38 21.93 35.09
N SER A 172 3.75 23.00 35.57
CA SER A 172 2.61 22.88 36.48
C SER A 172 1.42 22.20 35.77
N ALA A 173 0.89 21.12 36.35
CA ALA A 173 -0.30 20.42 35.85
C ALA A 173 -1.53 21.33 35.93
N SER A 174 -1.93 21.92 34.80
CA SER A 174 -3.23 22.59 34.69
C SER A 174 -4.33 21.53 34.73
N SER A 175 -5.16 21.59 35.78
CA SER A 175 -6.27 20.68 36.02
C SER A 175 -7.36 20.80 34.93
N ALA A 176 -7.97 19.67 34.59
CA ALA A 176 -9.16 19.63 33.76
C ALA A 176 -10.33 20.41 34.40
N VAL A 177 -10.93 21.33 33.64
CA VAL A 177 -12.32 21.77 33.81
C VAL A 177 -12.98 21.94 32.44
N THR A 178 -14.05 21.19 32.24
CA THR A 178 -15.06 21.35 31.21
C THR A 178 -15.76 22.71 31.36
N THR A 179 -15.77 23.57 30.35
CA THR A 179 -16.91 24.46 30.04
C THR A 179 -16.77 25.11 28.66
N SER A 180 -17.87 25.07 27.91
CA SER A 180 -18.12 25.79 26.67
C SER A 180 -18.09 27.31 26.85
N THR A 181 -17.47 28.06 25.93
CA THR A 181 -18.12 29.15 25.15
C THR A 181 -17.13 29.80 24.17
N ALA A 182 -17.69 30.33 23.08
CA ALA A 182 -17.04 30.92 21.92
C ALA A 182 -16.29 32.23 22.22
N SER A 183 -15.27 32.56 21.41
CA SER A 183 -15.29 33.72 20.50
C SER A 183 -13.89 34.14 20.02
N LYS A 184 -13.85 34.54 18.74
CA LYS A 184 -12.93 35.50 18.10
C LYS A 184 -11.47 35.10 17.88
N THR A 185 -11.23 34.55 16.69
CA THR A 185 -9.94 34.66 16.00
C THR A 185 -9.88 35.99 15.25
N THR A 186 -8.95 36.84 15.67
CA THR A 186 -8.49 38.03 14.95
C THR A 186 -7.57 37.59 13.82
N THR A 187 -7.99 37.83 12.58
CA THR A 187 -7.22 37.58 11.36
C THR A 187 -6.22 38.72 11.16
N THR A 188 -4.92 38.44 11.22
CA THR A 188 -3.89 39.36 10.75
C THR A 188 -3.58 39.03 9.28
N THR A 189 -3.99 39.94 8.41
CA THR A 189 -3.75 39.94 6.96
C THR A 189 -2.28 40.21 6.66
N THR A 190 -1.63 39.34 5.89
CA THR A 190 -0.39 39.68 5.18
C THR A 190 -0.62 39.50 3.69
N THR A 191 -0.58 40.63 2.98
CA THR A 191 -0.84 40.79 1.55
C THR A 191 0.42 40.47 0.75
N SER A 192 0.32 39.59 -0.24
CA SER A 192 1.26 39.51 -1.37
C SER A 192 0.49 39.33 -2.69
N LYS A 193 0.45 40.41 -3.46
CA LYS A 193 0.20 40.52 -4.93
C LYS A 193 1.34 39.83 -5.67
N THR A 194 1.32 39.26 -6.88
CA THR A 194 0.40 39.07 -8.04
C THR A 194 1.09 37.93 -8.85
N THR A 195 0.43 36.98 -9.52
CA THR A 195 0.03 37.12 -10.93
C THR A 195 -1.00 36.03 -11.29
N SER A 196 -2.06 36.49 -11.94
CA SER A 196 -3.15 35.71 -12.49
C SER A 196 -2.82 35.21 -13.90
N SER A 197 -2.98 33.92 -14.17
CA SER A 197 -3.34 33.42 -15.49
C SER A 197 -4.72 32.77 -15.41
N THR A 198 -5.65 33.36 -16.14
CA THR A 198 -7.03 32.91 -16.34
C THR A 198 -7.06 31.64 -17.17
N SER A 199 -7.71 30.58 -16.67
CA SER A 199 -8.42 29.62 -17.51
C SER A 199 -9.81 29.35 -16.93
N LYS A 200 -10.76 29.31 -17.85
CA LYS A 200 -12.23 29.36 -17.71
C LYS A 200 -12.79 28.13 -16.99
N PRO A 201 -13.92 28.25 -16.24
CA PRO A 201 -14.57 27.10 -15.62
C PRO A 201 -15.19 26.21 -16.70
N THR A 202 -14.67 24.99 -16.84
CA THR A 202 -15.28 23.96 -17.68
C THR A 202 -16.16 23.09 -16.78
N THR A 203 -17.46 23.18 -16.97
CA THR A 203 -18.44 22.25 -16.42
C THR A 203 -18.13 20.86 -16.97
N THR A 204 -17.54 19.98 -16.17
CA THR A 204 -17.22 18.60 -16.60
C THR A 204 -18.40 17.69 -16.28
N THR A 205 -19.10 17.28 -17.34
CA THR A 205 -20.09 16.20 -17.32
C THR A 205 -19.42 14.91 -16.85
N SER A 206 -20.00 14.26 -15.84
CA SER A 206 -19.54 12.98 -15.28
C SER A 206 -19.42 11.92 -16.38
N LYS A 207 -18.22 11.36 -16.56
CA LYS A 207 -17.99 10.21 -17.43
C LYS A 207 -17.37 9.08 -16.60
N THR A 208 -18.20 8.10 -16.26
CA THR A 208 -17.75 6.80 -15.74
C THR A 208 -16.91 6.14 -16.82
N THR A 209 -15.69 5.73 -16.48
CA THR A 209 -14.83 4.99 -17.41
C THR A 209 -14.76 3.55 -16.90
N THR A 210 -15.05 2.60 -17.77
CA THR A 210 -15.01 1.17 -17.42
C THR A 210 -13.80 0.58 -18.13
N THR A 211 -12.85 0.05 -17.36
CA THR A 211 -11.73 -0.70 -17.92
C THR A 211 -12.11 -2.18 -17.84
N THR A 212 -12.27 -2.80 -19.00
CA THR A 212 -12.59 -4.22 -19.14
C THR A 212 -11.35 -4.93 -19.66
N SER A 213 -10.85 -5.89 -18.89
CA SER A 213 -9.85 -6.85 -19.36
C SER A 213 -10.56 -8.16 -19.66
N THR A 214 -10.44 -8.61 -20.90
CA THR A 214 -11.02 -9.88 -21.34
C THR A 214 -9.90 -10.84 -21.66
N THR A 215 -9.92 -12.00 -21.01
CA THR A 215 -9.15 -13.18 -21.41
C THR A 215 -10.12 -14.24 -21.91
N THR A 216 -9.57 -15.27 -22.57
CA THR A 216 -10.24 -16.34 -23.32
C THR A 216 -11.44 -17.02 -22.64
N THR A 217 -11.68 -16.84 -21.34
CA THR A 217 -12.72 -17.58 -20.58
C THR A 217 -13.31 -16.83 -19.37
N SER A 218 -12.94 -15.56 -19.19
CA SER A 218 -13.40 -14.71 -18.08
C SER A 218 -13.36 -13.24 -18.44
N THR A 219 -14.36 -12.49 -17.99
CA THR A 219 -14.41 -11.02 -18.16
C THR A 219 -14.26 -10.35 -16.82
N THR A 220 -13.20 -9.57 -16.65
CA THR A 220 -13.00 -8.78 -15.44
C THR A 220 -13.24 -7.31 -15.75
N THR A 221 -14.17 -6.72 -15.01
CA THR A 221 -14.54 -5.31 -15.10
C THR A 221 -14.13 -4.59 -13.83
N THR A 222 -13.48 -3.44 -13.98
CA THR A 222 -13.28 -2.49 -12.88
C THR A 222 -13.93 -1.17 -13.28
N THR A 223 -14.94 -0.74 -12.52
CA THR A 223 -15.64 0.52 -12.77
C THR A 223 -14.88 1.67 -12.16
N THR A 224 -14.48 2.66 -12.96
CA THR A 224 -13.87 3.89 -12.43
C THR A 224 -14.89 5.02 -12.31
N ARG A 225 -15.17 5.45 -11.07
CA ARG A 225 -15.81 6.74 -10.75
C ARG A 225 -14.74 7.82 -10.64
N THR A 226 -15.08 9.06 -11.00
CA THR A 226 -14.22 10.23 -10.76
C THR A 226 -13.99 10.38 -9.26
N ALA A 227 -12.81 9.98 -8.78
CA ALA A 227 -12.39 10.20 -7.41
C ALA A 227 -11.97 11.67 -7.24
N VAL A 228 -12.29 12.26 -6.09
CA VAL A 228 -11.85 13.60 -5.71
C VAL A 228 -10.56 13.44 -4.91
N GLN A 229 -9.53 14.24 -5.21
CA GLN A 229 -8.26 14.20 -4.49
C GLN A 229 -8.46 14.37 -2.97
N GLY A 230 -7.89 13.48 -2.16
CA GLY A 230 -8.07 13.42 -0.70
C GLY A 230 -9.36 12.72 -0.25
N LYS A 231 -10.13 12.15 -1.18
CA LYS A 231 -11.32 11.32 -0.93
C LYS A 231 -11.11 9.94 -1.58
N PRO A 232 -10.25 9.09 -0.97
CA PRO A 232 -9.87 7.81 -1.53
C PRO A 232 -11.07 6.89 -1.79
N VAL A 233 -11.07 6.23 -2.93
CA VAL A 233 -12.04 5.17 -3.27
C VAL A 233 -11.29 3.89 -3.61
N PHE A 234 -11.64 2.81 -2.92
CA PHE A 234 -11.20 1.45 -3.20
C PHE A 234 -12.16 0.76 -4.16
N LYS A 235 -11.61 0.33 -5.29
CA LYS A 235 -12.32 -0.41 -6.33
C LYS A 235 -11.86 -1.85 -6.33
N LEU A 236 -12.82 -2.75 -6.24
CA LEU A 236 -12.60 -4.18 -6.25
C LEU A 236 -13.05 -4.73 -7.61
N SER A 237 -12.32 -5.70 -8.16
CA SER A 237 -12.70 -6.39 -9.40
C SER A 237 -14.07 -7.09 -9.31
N HIS A 238 -14.81 -7.00 -10.41
CA HIS A 238 -15.94 -7.86 -10.71
C HIS A 238 -15.56 -8.79 -11.86
N THR A 239 -15.66 -10.10 -11.67
CA THR A 239 -15.25 -11.10 -12.66
C THR A 239 -16.38 -12.07 -12.97
N GLU A 240 -16.72 -12.24 -14.24
CA GLU A 240 -17.60 -13.31 -14.68
C GLU A 240 -16.77 -14.49 -15.20
N VAL A 241 -17.07 -15.70 -14.72
CA VAL A 241 -16.39 -16.95 -15.09
C VAL A 241 -17.40 -17.95 -15.64
N CYS A 242 -17.10 -18.53 -16.79
CA CYS A 242 -17.97 -19.53 -17.42
C CYS A 242 -17.99 -20.84 -16.62
N LYS A 243 -19.16 -21.48 -16.55
CA LYS A 243 -19.41 -22.67 -15.71
C LYS A 243 -18.46 -23.84 -15.98
N SER A 244 -18.09 -24.08 -17.23
CA SER A 244 -17.16 -25.14 -17.66
C SER A 244 -15.76 -24.97 -17.09
N MET A 245 -15.33 -23.73 -16.85
CA MET A 245 -13.98 -23.38 -16.40
C MET A 245 -13.90 -23.10 -14.91
N ALA A 246 -15.03 -22.92 -14.22
CA ALA A 246 -15.06 -22.58 -12.81
C ALA A 246 -14.41 -23.62 -11.86
N PRO A 247 -14.53 -24.95 -12.07
CA PRO A 247 -14.03 -25.94 -11.11
C PRO A 247 -12.52 -25.85 -10.85
N ASN A 248 -12.12 -25.62 -9.60
CA ASN A 248 -10.71 -25.53 -9.15
C ASN A 248 -9.87 -24.45 -9.85
N ARG A 249 -10.52 -23.51 -10.53
CA ARG A 249 -9.82 -22.47 -11.27
C ARG A 249 -9.20 -21.45 -10.33
N LYS A 250 -7.97 -21.07 -10.64
CA LYS A 250 -7.28 -19.96 -9.98
C LYS A 250 -7.70 -18.65 -10.62
N GLU A 251 -7.98 -17.66 -9.80
CA GLU A 251 -8.38 -16.31 -10.20
C GLU A 251 -7.64 -15.25 -9.40
N GLN A 252 -7.55 -14.06 -9.96
CA GLN A 252 -6.91 -12.90 -9.34
C GLN A 252 -7.92 -11.80 -9.04
N LEU A 253 -8.09 -11.51 -7.76
CA LEU A 253 -8.91 -10.40 -7.28
C LEU A 253 -8.06 -9.15 -7.15
N THR A 254 -8.53 -8.02 -7.65
CA THR A 254 -7.75 -6.77 -7.63
C THR A 254 -8.37 -5.74 -6.70
N ILE A 255 -7.50 -5.03 -5.99
CA ILE A 255 -7.86 -3.88 -5.15
C ILE A 255 -7.11 -2.69 -5.71
N THR A 256 -7.85 -1.71 -6.22
CA THR A 256 -7.35 -0.47 -6.81
C THR A 256 -7.72 0.69 -5.91
N VAL A 257 -6.84 1.68 -5.77
CA VAL A 257 -7.12 2.94 -5.07
C VAL A 257 -7.10 4.11 -6.04
N GLU A 258 -8.05 5.04 -5.87
CA GLU A 258 -8.07 6.30 -6.64
C GLU A 258 -8.39 7.51 -5.76
N GLY A 259 -7.93 8.69 -6.16
CA GLY A 259 -8.13 9.96 -5.45
C GLY A 259 -7.17 10.19 -4.29
N ALA A 260 -6.07 9.43 -4.23
CA ALA A 260 -5.08 9.48 -3.16
C ALA A 260 -3.63 9.59 -3.66
N GLU A 261 -3.43 9.84 -4.96
CA GLU A 261 -2.12 10.01 -5.59
C GLU A 261 -1.23 10.99 -4.81
N ASN A 262 -0.10 10.48 -4.30
CA ASN A 262 0.89 11.14 -3.44
C ASN A 262 0.33 11.73 -2.13
N LEU A 263 -0.70 11.10 -1.56
CA LEU A 263 -1.29 11.54 -0.30
C LEU A 263 -1.19 10.51 0.82
N TYR A 264 -0.88 9.26 0.52
CA TYR A 264 -0.87 8.21 1.53
C TYR A 264 0.46 7.45 1.53
N SER A 265 0.68 6.76 2.64
CA SER A 265 1.85 5.89 2.82
C SER A 265 1.55 4.71 3.72
N GLU A 266 0.66 4.88 4.70
CA GLU A 266 0.31 3.84 5.65
C GLU A 266 -1.13 3.36 5.45
N THR A 267 -1.28 2.04 5.30
CA THR A 267 -2.59 1.42 5.13
C THR A 267 -2.70 0.13 5.94
N VAL A 268 -3.91 -0.15 6.42
CA VAL A 268 -4.31 -1.41 7.05
C VAL A 268 -5.69 -1.76 6.52
N LEU A 269 -5.76 -2.73 5.61
CA LEU A 269 -6.97 -3.19 4.95
C LEU A 269 -7.30 -4.60 5.43
N TYR A 270 -8.48 -4.79 6.00
CA TYR A 270 -9.02 -6.13 6.28
C TYR A 270 -9.87 -6.55 5.09
N VAL A 271 -9.42 -7.55 4.35
CA VAL A 271 -10.13 -8.06 3.17
C VAL A 271 -10.78 -9.39 3.52
N TYR A 272 -12.11 -9.41 3.51
CA TYR A 272 -12.93 -10.58 3.80
C TYR A 272 -13.33 -11.25 2.49
N PHE A 273 -13.37 -12.59 2.50
CA PHE A 273 -13.71 -13.39 1.32
C PHE A 273 -14.87 -14.33 1.63
N ASP A 274 -15.61 -14.73 0.59
CA ASP A 274 -16.52 -15.86 0.68
C ASP A 274 -15.76 -17.11 1.15
N SER A 275 -16.27 -17.75 2.21
CA SER A 275 -15.65 -18.91 2.87
C SER A 275 -15.45 -20.13 1.96
N ARG A 276 -16.10 -20.17 0.79
CA ARG A 276 -15.93 -21.23 -0.22
C ARG A 276 -14.67 -21.05 -1.06
N LEU A 277 -14.09 -19.84 -1.10
CA LEU A 277 -12.86 -19.56 -1.81
C LEU A 277 -11.66 -20.08 -1.01
N LYS A 278 -10.70 -20.68 -1.71
CA LYS A 278 -9.38 -20.93 -1.13
C LYS A 278 -8.47 -19.75 -1.44
N ILE A 279 -8.04 -19.03 -0.41
CA ILE A 279 -7.16 -17.86 -0.53
C ILE A 279 -5.72 -18.33 -0.81
N GLY A 280 -5.07 -17.65 -1.75
CA GLY A 280 -3.67 -17.82 -2.13
C GLY A 280 -2.79 -16.65 -1.68
N GLU A 281 -1.79 -16.31 -2.48
CA GLU A 281 -0.87 -15.22 -2.18
C GLU A 281 -1.46 -13.85 -2.52
N ALA A 282 -1.06 -12.83 -1.77
CA ALA A 282 -1.37 -11.45 -2.09
C ALA A 282 -0.10 -10.73 -2.52
N THR A 283 -0.16 -10.06 -3.67
CA THR A 283 0.97 -9.41 -4.33
C THR A 283 0.74 -7.91 -4.42
N ALA A 284 1.80 -7.14 -4.15
CA ALA A 284 1.84 -5.70 -4.28
C ALA A 284 1.63 -5.23 -5.73
N GLY A 285 0.75 -4.26 -5.94
CA GLY A 285 0.57 -3.59 -7.24
C GLY A 285 1.42 -2.32 -7.38
N GLN A 286 1.36 -1.68 -8.56
CA GLN A 286 2.15 -0.47 -8.83
C GLN A 286 1.81 0.70 -7.90
N ALA A 287 0.60 0.74 -7.33
CA ALA A 287 0.16 1.82 -6.45
C ALA A 287 1.05 1.95 -5.20
N ILE A 288 1.66 0.85 -4.78
CA ILE A 288 2.50 0.79 -3.57
C ILE A 288 3.99 0.63 -3.90
N SER A 289 4.36 0.66 -5.18
CA SER A 289 5.75 0.44 -5.64
C SER A 289 6.77 1.45 -5.12
N GLN A 290 6.32 2.67 -4.78
CA GLN A 290 7.16 3.72 -4.20
C GLN A 290 7.06 3.80 -2.67
N LEU A 291 6.26 2.93 -2.05
CA LEU A 291 6.20 2.78 -0.60
C LEU A 291 7.36 1.89 -0.15
N THR A 292 7.81 2.09 1.08
CA THR A 292 8.98 1.41 1.64
C THR A 292 8.74 -0.08 1.81
N TRP A 293 7.52 -0.48 2.14
CA TRP A 293 7.13 -1.88 2.21
C TRP A 293 5.62 -2.07 2.06
N GLY A 294 5.23 -3.27 1.65
CA GLY A 294 3.87 -3.77 1.72
C GLY A 294 3.90 -5.23 2.20
N GLN A 295 2.97 -5.61 3.07
CA GLN A 295 2.88 -6.98 3.58
C GLN A 295 1.44 -7.46 3.66
N ALA A 296 1.23 -8.71 3.26
CA ALA A 296 0.02 -9.47 3.57
C ALA A 296 0.23 -10.30 4.84
N LEU A 297 -0.67 -10.16 5.81
CA LEU A 297 -0.62 -10.81 7.11
C LEU A 297 -1.83 -11.71 7.31
N GLY A 298 -1.55 -12.99 7.58
CA GLY A 298 -2.50 -13.97 8.13
C GLY A 298 -3.51 -14.55 7.14
N ASP A 299 -3.46 -15.88 6.97
CA ASP A 299 -4.55 -16.71 6.46
C ASP A 299 -5.37 -17.21 7.65
N THR A 300 -6.47 -16.54 7.96
CA THR A 300 -7.43 -17.01 8.98
C THR A 300 -8.54 -17.86 8.37
N LYS A 301 -8.46 -18.19 7.08
CA LYS A 301 -9.51 -18.69 6.18
C LYS A 301 -10.62 -17.68 5.83
N ASP A 302 -10.89 -16.70 6.68
CA ASP A 302 -12.03 -15.78 6.50
C ASP A 302 -11.64 -14.37 6.03
N PHE A 303 -10.37 -13.99 6.25
CA PHE A 303 -9.82 -12.71 5.82
C PHE A 303 -8.29 -12.73 5.81
N ILE A 304 -7.72 -11.78 5.06
CA ILE A 304 -6.31 -11.38 5.12
C ILE A 304 -6.21 -9.92 5.53
N VAL A 305 -5.06 -9.53 6.09
CA VAL A 305 -4.75 -8.12 6.35
C VAL A 305 -3.68 -7.65 5.38
N LEU A 306 -3.97 -6.64 4.59
CA LEU A 306 -3.03 -6.03 3.65
C LEU A 306 -2.57 -4.70 4.24
N THR A 307 -1.26 -4.55 4.37
CA THR A 307 -0.66 -3.38 5.02
C THR A 307 0.42 -2.77 4.17
N THR A 308 0.54 -1.45 4.24
CA THR A 308 1.62 -0.71 3.58
C THR A 308 2.25 0.26 4.56
N GLY A 309 3.51 0.61 4.31
CA GLY A 309 4.18 1.72 4.98
C GLY A 309 5.19 2.38 4.05
N GLY A 310 5.27 3.70 4.12
CA GLY A 310 6.22 4.49 3.35
C GLY A 310 6.91 5.55 4.22
N ALA A 311 8.13 5.92 3.87
CA ALA A 311 8.86 7.01 4.54
C ALA A 311 8.37 8.42 4.15
N ALA A 312 7.47 8.50 3.17
CA ALA A 312 6.82 9.73 2.68
C ALA A 312 5.51 9.35 1.97
N ASP A 313 4.68 10.35 1.68
CA ASP A 313 3.38 10.19 0.99
C ASP A 313 3.57 9.94 -0.51
N THR A 314 4.19 8.81 -0.85
CA THR A 314 4.51 8.41 -2.23
C THR A 314 3.55 7.38 -2.80
N GLY A 315 2.50 7.00 -2.05
CA GLY A 315 1.47 6.09 -2.50
C GLY A 315 0.77 6.65 -3.73
N LYS A 316 0.57 5.81 -4.75
CA LYS A 316 0.00 6.18 -6.04
C LYS A 316 -1.45 5.75 -6.15
N ASP A 317 -2.17 6.32 -7.11
CA ASP A 317 -3.42 5.74 -7.59
C ASP A 317 -3.12 4.52 -8.49
N GLY A 318 -4.09 3.61 -8.61
CA GLY A 318 -4.00 2.40 -9.42
C GLY A 318 -4.08 1.11 -8.61
N LEU A 319 -3.65 0.00 -9.21
CA LEU A 319 -3.67 -1.33 -8.60
C LEU A 319 -2.77 -1.35 -7.38
N MET A 320 -3.36 -1.61 -6.23
CA MET A 320 -2.71 -1.63 -4.92
C MET A 320 -2.34 -3.05 -4.51
N TRP A 321 -3.27 -3.97 -4.68
CA TRP A 321 -3.06 -5.38 -4.34
C TRP A 321 -3.76 -6.28 -5.34
N THR A 322 -3.14 -7.42 -5.61
CA THR A 322 -3.76 -8.58 -6.25
C THR A 322 -3.79 -9.72 -5.24
N VAL A 323 -4.90 -10.44 -5.15
CA VAL A 323 -5.05 -11.61 -4.28
C VAL A 323 -5.43 -12.81 -5.13
N ASP A 324 -4.59 -13.84 -5.11
CA ASP A 324 -4.91 -15.12 -5.74
C ASP A 324 -6.00 -15.84 -4.94
N VAL A 325 -6.98 -16.40 -5.63
CA VAL A 325 -8.01 -17.26 -5.05
C VAL A 325 -8.22 -18.50 -5.91
N THR A 326 -8.71 -19.58 -5.33
CA THR A 326 -9.15 -20.77 -6.09
C THR A 326 -10.63 -21.00 -5.86
N LEU A 327 -11.38 -21.12 -6.96
CA LEU A 327 -12.81 -21.45 -6.97
C LEU A 327 -13.04 -22.90 -6.56
N PRO A 328 -14.17 -23.21 -5.89
CA PRO A 328 -14.50 -24.59 -5.52
C PRO A 328 -14.81 -25.46 -6.75
N ALA A 329 -14.64 -26.78 -6.62
CA ALA A 329 -14.87 -27.71 -7.73
C ALA A 329 -16.35 -27.80 -8.15
N ASP A 330 -17.27 -27.53 -7.22
CA ASP A 330 -18.71 -27.73 -7.36
C ASP A 330 -19.49 -26.44 -7.68
N CYS A 331 -18.81 -25.40 -8.20
CA CYS A 331 -19.41 -24.16 -8.69
C CYS A 331 -20.63 -24.41 -9.58
N LYS A 332 -21.70 -23.64 -9.42
CA LYS A 332 -22.95 -23.69 -10.20
C LYS A 332 -23.20 -22.35 -10.89
N VAL A 333 -23.94 -22.37 -12.00
CA VAL A 333 -24.39 -21.14 -12.66
C VAL A 333 -25.21 -20.32 -11.65
N GLY A 334 -24.89 -19.04 -11.52
CA GLY A 334 -25.50 -18.14 -10.56
C GLY A 334 -24.80 -18.08 -9.20
N ASP A 335 -23.77 -18.91 -8.93
CA ASP A 335 -22.94 -18.72 -7.75
C ASP A 335 -22.24 -17.37 -7.80
N ILE A 336 -22.26 -16.65 -6.68
CA ILE A 336 -21.57 -15.38 -6.47
C ILE A 336 -20.61 -15.56 -5.29
N PHE A 337 -19.34 -15.30 -5.50
CA PHE A 337 -18.29 -15.30 -4.46
C PHE A 337 -17.85 -13.87 -4.21
N THR A 338 -18.27 -13.30 -3.09
CA THR A 338 -17.98 -11.91 -2.77
C THR A 338 -16.66 -11.76 -2.04
N TYR A 339 -16.07 -10.57 -2.16
CA TYR A 339 -15.02 -10.12 -1.26
C TYR A 339 -15.15 -8.61 -1.02
N GLU A 340 -14.79 -8.17 0.18
CA GLU A 340 -14.98 -6.79 0.60
C GLU A 340 -13.91 -6.34 1.59
N ILE A 341 -13.60 -5.05 1.58
CA ILE A 341 -12.80 -4.41 2.61
C ILE A 341 -13.74 -4.06 3.78
N GLY A 342 -13.35 -4.36 5.00
CA GLY A 342 -14.20 -4.17 6.16
C GLY A 342 -13.48 -3.71 7.42
N LYS A 343 -14.25 -3.57 8.51
CA LYS A 343 -13.72 -3.32 9.85
C LYS A 343 -13.04 -4.58 10.41
N SER A 344 -12.15 -4.41 11.37
CA SER A 344 -11.57 -5.54 12.11
C SER A 344 -12.65 -6.26 12.93
N LYS A 345 -12.78 -7.58 12.76
CA LYS A 345 -13.64 -8.44 13.60
C LYS A 345 -13.06 -8.70 15.01
N TYR A 346 -11.76 -8.49 15.21
CA TYR A 346 -11.03 -8.89 16.44
C TYR A 346 -10.57 -7.70 17.30
N GLY A 347 -10.96 -6.48 16.92
CA GLY A 347 -11.27 -5.41 17.88
C GLY A 347 -10.12 -4.63 18.51
N LYS A 348 -8.86 -4.73 18.05
CA LYS A 348 -7.77 -3.91 18.60
C LYS A 348 -7.16 -2.91 17.62
N ILE A 349 -7.02 -3.28 16.34
CA ILE A 349 -6.42 -2.41 15.31
C ILE A 349 -7.51 -2.09 14.29
N GLN A 350 -7.84 -0.81 14.16
CA GLN A 350 -8.84 -0.34 13.19
C GLN A 350 -8.23 -0.30 11.79
N PRO A 351 -9.06 -0.44 10.73
CA PRO A 351 -8.57 -0.21 9.37
C PRO A 351 -8.06 1.23 9.23
N LEU A 352 -7.03 1.39 8.41
CA LEU A 352 -6.28 2.64 8.28
C LEU A 352 -5.99 2.94 6.81
N PHE A 353 -6.10 4.21 6.42
CA PHE A 353 -5.65 4.71 5.13
C PHE A 353 -5.22 6.17 5.30
N THR A 354 -3.93 6.40 5.54
CA THR A 354 -3.42 7.69 5.99
C THR A 354 -2.11 8.09 5.34
N ASN A 355 -1.79 9.37 5.48
CA ASN A 355 -0.48 9.92 5.21
C ASN A 355 0.52 9.58 6.33
N PHE A 356 1.80 9.79 6.05
CA PHE A 356 2.93 9.45 6.91
C PHE A 356 2.84 10.14 8.27
N ALA A 357 2.39 11.39 8.28
CA ALA A 357 2.26 12.19 9.49
C ALA A 357 1.05 11.80 10.35
N ASN A 358 0.09 11.04 9.80
CA ASN A 358 -1.22 10.78 10.40
C ASN A 358 -1.89 12.06 10.95
N ASP A 359 -1.81 13.12 10.15
CA ASP A 359 -2.38 14.43 10.49
C ASP A 359 -3.89 14.46 10.22
N ASP A 360 -4.52 15.63 10.34
CA ASP A 360 -5.96 15.74 10.13
C ASP A 360 -6.41 15.41 8.70
N LYS A 361 -5.53 15.57 7.70
CA LYS A 361 -5.82 15.14 6.31
C LYS A 361 -5.76 13.62 6.21
N GLY A 362 -4.75 13.01 6.82
CA GLY A 362 -4.63 11.55 6.94
C GLY A 362 -5.85 10.91 7.61
N LYS A 363 -6.25 11.45 8.76
CA LYS A 363 -7.46 11.02 9.49
C LYS A 363 -8.74 11.22 8.66
N ALA A 364 -8.84 12.33 7.93
CA ALA A 364 -9.98 12.58 7.06
C ALA A 364 -10.04 11.57 5.90
N MET A 365 -8.90 11.21 5.30
CA MET A 365 -8.83 10.16 4.27
C MET A 365 -9.25 8.81 4.83
N THR A 366 -8.74 8.42 6.02
CA THR A 366 -9.16 7.17 6.68
C THR A 366 -10.67 7.16 6.91
N LYS A 367 -11.22 8.24 7.48
CA LYS A 367 -12.67 8.33 7.73
C LYS A 367 -13.47 8.16 6.44
N TYR A 368 -13.11 8.87 5.38
CA TYR A 368 -13.81 8.82 4.11
C TYR A 368 -13.69 7.44 3.45
N ALA A 369 -12.47 6.89 3.38
CA ALA A 369 -12.19 5.59 2.80
C ALA A 369 -13.14 4.52 3.35
N PHE A 370 -13.30 4.43 4.67
CA PHE A 370 -14.08 3.38 5.33
C PHE A 370 -15.54 3.75 5.62
N SER A 371 -16.02 4.92 5.18
CA SER A 371 -17.45 5.30 5.27
C SER A 371 -18.13 5.43 3.91
N GLU A 372 -17.41 5.93 2.91
CA GLU A 372 -17.96 6.26 1.58
C GLU A 372 -17.09 5.73 0.42
N GLY A 373 -15.85 5.35 0.71
CA GLY A 373 -14.85 4.98 -0.29
C GLY A 373 -14.68 3.48 -0.53
N LEU A 374 -15.64 2.63 -0.15
CA LEU A 374 -15.56 1.18 -0.35
C LEU A 374 -16.56 0.71 -1.40
N ASP A 375 -16.06 0.15 -2.50
CA ASP A 375 -16.85 -0.68 -3.40
C ASP A 375 -16.79 -2.16 -2.99
N LYS A 376 -17.64 -2.99 -3.60
CA LYS A 376 -17.66 -4.45 -3.42
C LYS A 376 -17.11 -5.15 -4.64
N GLY A 377 -16.42 -6.27 -4.43
CA GLY A 377 -15.97 -7.15 -5.49
C GLY A 377 -16.65 -8.50 -5.46
N GLU A 378 -16.74 -9.15 -6.61
CA GLU A 378 -17.31 -10.49 -6.72
C GLU A 378 -16.80 -11.26 -7.93
N ILE A 379 -16.80 -12.59 -7.81
CA ILE A 379 -16.73 -13.52 -8.93
C ILE A 379 -18.12 -14.12 -9.12
N LYS A 380 -18.68 -14.01 -10.32
CA LYS A 380 -19.97 -14.59 -10.68
C LYS A 380 -19.78 -15.71 -11.67
N ILE A 381 -20.38 -16.87 -11.38
CA ILE A 381 -20.41 -17.99 -12.30
C ILE A 381 -21.57 -17.80 -13.27
N ILE A 382 -21.26 -17.71 -14.55
CA ILE A 382 -22.24 -17.53 -15.62
C ILE A 382 -22.36 -18.81 -16.44
N GLU A 383 -23.47 -18.93 -17.15
CA GLU A 383 -23.65 -20.00 -18.13
C GLU A 383 -22.58 -19.89 -19.21
N ASP A 384 -22.08 -21.05 -19.66
CA ASP A 384 -21.15 -21.08 -20.79
C ASP A 384 -21.81 -20.37 -21.98
N PRO A 385 -21.07 -19.52 -22.71
CA PRO A 385 -21.60 -18.94 -23.94
C PRO A 385 -22.07 -20.05 -24.88
N PRO A 386 -23.07 -19.79 -25.73
CA PRO A 386 -23.55 -20.79 -26.67
C PRO A 386 -22.56 -21.03 -27.83
N TYR A 387 -21.53 -20.18 -27.99
CA TYR A 387 -20.52 -20.27 -29.06
C TYR A 387 -19.54 -21.43 -28.84
N GLU A 388 -19.51 -22.39 -29.76
CA GLU A 388 -18.49 -23.44 -29.82
C GLU A 388 -17.21 -22.92 -30.52
N MET A 389 -16.06 -23.55 -30.28
CA MET A 389 -14.80 -23.11 -30.90
C MET A 389 -14.88 -23.19 -32.42
N GLY A 390 -14.57 -22.10 -33.11
CA GLY A 390 -14.76 -21.94 -34.55
C GLY A 390 -16.17 -21.51 -34.98
N ASP A 391 -17.19 -21.63 -34.12
CA ASP A 391 -18.57 -21.22 -34.37
C ASP A 391 -18.80 -19.83 -33.76
N ILE A 392 -18.50 -18.80 -34.55
CA ILE A 392 -18.45 -17.40 -34.11
C ILE A 392 -19.85 -16.78 -34.15
N ASN A 393 -20.75 -17.34 -34.96
CA ASN A 393 -22.09 -16.84 -35.18
C ASN A 393 -23.14 -17.54 -34.29
N ASN A 394 -22.78 -18.67 -33.65
CA ASN A 394 -23.61 -19.54 -32.82
C ASN A 394 -24.78 -20.19 -33.58
N ASP A 395 -24.49 -20.74 -34.75
CA ASP A 395 -25.42 -21.56 -35.52
C ASP A 395 -25.14 -23.08 -35.40
N LYS A 396 -24.15 -23.45 -34.57
CA LYS A 396 -23.68 -24.81 -34.29
C LYS A 396 -22.94 -25.46 -35.45
N LEU A 397 -22.52 -24.67 -36.43
CA LEU A 397 -21.66 -25.09 -37.53
C LEU A 397 -20.36 -24.31 -37.45
N VAL A 398 -19.26 -24.96 -37.82
CA VAL A 398 -17.97 -24.29 -38.02
C VAL A 398 -17.70 -24.30 -39.51
N ASP A 399 -17.95 -23.17 -40.17
CA ASP A 399 -17.90 -23.09 -41.63
C ASP A 399 -17.33 -21.78 -42.18
N SER A 400 -17.49 -21.59 -43.50
CA SER A 400 -17.00 -20.40 -44.20
C SER A 400 -17.62 -19.07 -43.70
N VAL A 401 -18.82 -19.11 -43.12
CA VAL A 401 -19.51 -17.94 -42.57
C VAL A 401 -18.74 -17.43 -41.35
N ASP A 402 -18.33 -18.31 -40.45
CA ASP A 402 -17.52 -17.95 -39.27
C ASP A 402 -16.19 -17.33 -39.68
N ALA A 403 -15.47 -17.98 -40.59
CA ALA A 403 -14.22 -17.45 -41.12
C ALA A 403 -14.40 -16.06 -41.76
N SER A 404 -15.50 -15.85 -42.50
CA SER A 404 -15.80 -14.55 -43.12
C SER A 404 -16.11 -13.46 -42.08
N MET A 405 -16.81 -13.83 -41.01
CA MET A 405 -17.10 -12.94 -39.89
C MET A 405 -15.81 -12.55 -39.17
N LEU A 406 -14.90 -13.50 -38.94
CA LEU A 406 -13.61 -13.25 -38.34
C LEU A 406 -12.72 -12.36 -39.21
N LEU A 407 -12.64 -12.61 -40.51
CA LEU A 407 -11.88 -11.75 -41.42
C LEU A 407 -12.40 -10.31 -41.43
N LYS A 408 -13.73 -10.14 -41.42
CA LYS A 408 -14.36 -8.82 -41.33
C LYS A 408 -14.03 -8.12 -40.02
N GLU A 409 -14.06 -8.87 -38.91
CA GLU A 409 -13.70 -8.36 -37.60
C GLU A 409 -12.23 -7.93 -37.55
N TYR A 410 -11.31 -8.82 -37.95
CA TYR A 410 -9.89 -8.56 -38.02
C TYR A 410 -9.58 -7.31 -38.86
N ALA A 411 -10.18 -7.20 -40.05
CA ALA A 411 -10.01 -6.02 -40.90
C ALA A 411 -10.52 -4.73 -40.24
N THR A 412 -11.61 -4.81 -39.46
CA THR A 412 -12.18 -3.67 -38.74
C THR A 412 -11.27 -3.21 -37.60
N VAL A 413 -10.80 -4.15 -36.78
CA VAL A 413 -9.92 -3.84 -35.63
C VAL A 413 -8.53 -3.38 -36.10
N SER A 414 -8.01 -3.94 -37.20
CA SER A 414 -6.69 -3.61 -37.74
C SER A 414 -6.57 -2.16 -38.24
N ILE A 415 -7.69 -1.51 -38.59
CA ILE A 415 -7.73 -0.10 -38.97
C ILE A 415 -8.07 0.83 -37.78
N GLY A 416 -7.98 0.33 -36.55
CA GLY A 416 -8.19 1.09 -35.31
C GLY A 416 -9.66 1.38 -34.98
N LYS A 417 -10.62 0.71 -35.63
CA LYS A 417 -12.03 0.80 -35.25
C LYS A 417 -12.37 -0.17 -34.11
N THR A 418 -13.46 0.13 -33.40
CA THR A 418 -13.98 -0.74 -32.35
C THR A 418 -14.50 -2.06 -32.93
N SER A 419 -14.31 -3.14 -32.16
CA SER A 419 -14.82 -4.49 -32.44
C SER A 419 -16.32 -4.48 -32.78
N THR A 420 -16.73 -5.35 -33.72
CA THR A 420 -18.14 -5.53 -34.10
C THR A 420 -18.81 -6.74 -33.45
N PHE A 421 -18.04 -7.54 -32.71
CA PHE A 421 -18.59 -8.61 -31.88
C PHE A 421 -19.52 -8.04 -30.81
N LYS A 422 -20.65 -8.74 -30.62
CA LYS A 422 -21.68 -8.37 -29.65
C LYS A 422 -21.35 -8.91 -28.26
N ASP A 423 -20.52 -9.94 -28.20
CA ASP A 423 -20.07 -10.60 -27.00
C ASP A 423 -18.55 -10.80 -27.09
N ALA A 424 -17.81 -10.47 -26.05
CA ALA A 424 -16.36 -10.64 -26.04
C ALA A 424 -15.95 -12.12 -26.19
N ARG A 425 -16.86 -13.06 -25.92
CA ARG A 425 -16.70 -14.50 -26.12
C ARG A 425 -16.81 -14.93 -27.60
N GLN A 426 -17.31 -14.08 -28.50
CA GLN A 426 -17.19 -14.34 -29.93
C GLN A 426 -15.73 -14.24 -30.41
N ALA A 427 -14.94 -13.34 -29.83
CA ALA A 427 -13.50 -13.27 -30.12
C ALA A 427 -12.75 -14.52 -29.66
N ILE A 428 -13.29 -15.20 -28.66
CA ILE A 428 -12.74 -16.42 -28.07
C ILE A 428 -13.01 -17.61 -28.98
N ALA A 429 -14.27 -17.80 -29.39
CA ALA A 429 -14.62 -18.80 -30.39
C ALA A 429 -13.83 -18.58 -31.70
N ALA A 430 -13.43 -17.34 -31.96
CA ALA A 430 -12.65 -16.95 -33.12
C ALA A 430 -11.13 -17.21 -33.01
N ASP A 431 -10.50 -17.14 -31.83
CA ASP A 431 -9.08 -17.48 -31.61
C ASP A 431 -8.91 -18.99 -31.50
N VAL A 432 -8.97 -19.68 -32.65
CA VAL A 432 -8.98 -21.15 -32.70
C VAL A 432 -7.59 -21.76 -32.49
N ASN A 433 -6.53 -20.97 -32.69
CA ASN A 433 -5.15 -21.43 -32.51
C ASN A 433 -4.61 -21.20 -31.08
N ASN A 434 -5.30 -20.39 -30.26
CA ASN A 434 -4.96 -20.03 -28.89
C ASN A 434 -3.67 -19.20 -28.74
N ASP A 435 -3.37 -18.30 -29.67
CA ASP A 435 -2.24 -17.36 -29.56
C ASP A 435 -2.62 -16.02 -28.90
N GLY A 436 -3.89 -15.88 -28.49
CA GLY A 436 -4.42 -14.69 -27.85
C GLY A 436 -4.88 -13.61 -28.84
N LYS A 437 -4.92 -13.91 -30.14
CA LYS A 437 -5.42 -13.03 -31.19
C LYS A 437 -6.46 -13.76 -32.01
N ALA A 438 -7.48 -13.02 -32.43
CA ALA A 438 -8.49 -13.51 -33.37
C ALA A 438 -8.22 -12.83 -34.72
N ASP A 439 -7.43 -13.49 -35.58
CA ASP A 439 -6.91 -12.87 -36.80
C ASP A 439 -7.05 -13.75 -38.06
N ALA A 440 -6.34 -13.37 -39.13
CA ALA A 440 -6.41 -14.07 -40.41
C ALA A 440 -5.87 -15.52 -40.33
N VAL A 441 -4.98 -15.82 -39.39
CA VAL A 441 -4.47 -17.18 -39.15
C VAL A 441 -5.59 -18.08 -38.67
N ASP A 442 -6.40 -17.60 -37.73
CA ASP A 442 -7.56 -18.34 -37.21
C ASP A 442 -8.63 -18.55 -38.26
N ALA A 443 -8.95 -17.49 -39.02
CA ALA A 443 -9.90 -17.61 -40.12
C ALA A 443 -9.43 -18.65 -41.15
N SER A 444 -8.12 -18.73 -41.41
CA SER A 444 -7.56 -19.76 -42.29
C SER A 444 -7.68 -21.17 -41.73
N ALA A 445 -7.64 -21.33 -40.40
CA ALA A 445 -7.81 -22.60 -39.73
C ALA A 445 -9.27 -23.07 -39.78
N ILE A 446 -10.23 -22.17 -39.57
CA ILE A 446 -11.66 -22.41 -39.76
C ILE A 446 -11.95 -22.81 -41.21
N LEU A 447 -11.41 -22.09 -42.19
CA LEU A 447 -11.57 -22.43 -43.62
C LEU A 447 -10.97 -23.79 -43.98
N ALA A 448 -9.81 -24.13 -43.43
CA ALA A 448 -9.18 -25.41 -43.69
C ALA A 448 -9.99 -26.57 -43.08
N PHE A 449 -10.57 -26.39 -41.90
CA PHE A 449 -11.50 -27.36 -41.34
C PHE A 449 -12.74 -27.51 -42.21
N TYR A 450 -13.35 -26.39 -42.61
CA TYR A 450 -14.50 -26.39 -43.50
C TYR A 450 -14.19 -27.15 -44.79
N ALA A 451 -13.04 -26.89 -45.41
CA ALA A 451 -12.58 -27.60 -46.60
C ALA A 451 -12.34 -29.10 -46.33
N PHE A 452 -11.73 -29.45 -45.19
CA PHE A 452 -11.50 -30.83 -44.78
C PHE A 452 -12.82 -31.59 -44.61
N ASN A 453 -13.76 -31.04 -43.84
CA ASN A 453 -15.06 -31.66 -43.63
C ASN A 453 -15.89 -31.66 -44.92
N SER A 454 -15.74 -30.70 -45.81
CA SER A 454 -16.45 -30.68 -47.10
C SER A 454 -15.91 -31.70 -48.11
N SER A 455 -14.64 -32.10 -47.99
CA SER A 455 -13.96 -33.01 -48.93
C SER A 455 -13.71 -34.44 -48.40
N SER A 456 -13.96 -34.69 -47.12
CA SER A 456 -13.75 -35.99 -46.48
C SER A 456 -15.06 -36.73 -46.17
N ASP A 457 -15.05 -38.06 -46.35
CA ASP A 457 -16.16 -38.94 -45.97
C ASP A 457 -16.28 -39.12 -44.44
N LYS A 458 -15.20 -38.83 -43.70
CA LYS A 458 -15.16 -38.87 -42.24
C LYS A 458 -15.14 -37.44 -41.69
N LYS A 459 -16.29 -36.98 -41.20
CA LYS A 459 -16.40 -35.70 -40.49
C LYS A 459 -15.58 -35.77 -39.20
N ALA A 460 -14.70 -34.79 -39.01
CA ALA A 460 -14.01 -34.58 -37.75
C ALA A 460 -14.73 -33.50 -36.94
N ASP A 461 -14.63 -33.62 -35.62
CA ASP A 461 -14.92 -32.53 -34.71
C ASP A 461 -13.86 -31.42 -34.87
N PHE A 462 -14.25 -30.15 -34.72
CA PHE A 462 -13.35 -29.01 -34.93
C PHE A 462 -12.15 -29.05 -33.98
N ALA A 463 -12.38 -29.39 -32.71
CA ALA A 463 -11.31 -29.45 -31.73
C ALA A 463 -10.34 -30.62 -31.99
N GLU A 464 -10.82 -31.74 -32.53
CA GLU A 464 -9.98 -32.86 -32.95
C GLU A 464 -9.12 -32.49 -34.17
N PHE A 465 -9.71 -31.83 -35.17
CA PHE A 465 -8.99 -31.33 -36.34
C PHE A 465 -7.84 -30.41 -35.92
N MET A 466 -8.08 -29.44 -35.04
CA MET A 466 -7.04 -28.51 -34.59
C MET A 466 -5.88 -29.21 -33.85
N LYS A 467 -6.14 -30.27 -33.09
CA LYS A 467 -5.07 -31.08 -32.43
C LYS A 467 -4.15 -31.78 -33.42
N THR A 468 -4.66 -32.19 -34.58
CA THR A 468 -3.85 -32.85 -35.62
C THR A 468 -3.05 -31.84 -36.44
N ARG A 469 -3.66 -30.70 -36.77
CA ARG A 469 -3.02 -29.59 -37.48
C ARG A 469 -1.82 -29.03 -36.72
N ASN A 470 -1.95 -28.82 -35.41
CA ASN A 470 -0.88 -28.24 -34.58
C ASN A 470 0.33 -29.18 -34.37
N LYS A 471 0.21 -30.48 -34.70
CA LYS A 471 1.34 -31.42 -34.69
C LYS A 471 2.08 -31.50 -36.03
N ALA A 472 1.51 -30.93 -37.08
CA ALA A 472 2.03 -30.98 -38.45
C ALA A 472 2.76 -29.69 -38.87
N GLN A 473 2.74 -28.67 -38.00
CA GLN A 473 3.55 -27.44 -38.08
C GLN A 473 4.72 -27.57 -37.10
#